data_AF-A0A536M753-F1
#
_entry.id   AF-A0A536M753-F1
#
_cell.length_a   1.000
_cell.length_b   1.000
_cell.length_c   1.000
_cell.angle_alpha   90.00
_cell.angle_beta   90.00
_cell.angle_gamma   90.00
#
_symmetry.space_group_name_H-M   'P 1'
#
loop_
_entity.id
_entity.type
_entity.pdbx_description
1 polymer ?
#
loop_
_entity_poly.entity_id
_entity_poly.type
_entity_poly.pdbx_seq_one_letter_code
_entity_poly.pdbx_strand_id
1 'polypeptide(L)'
;MSKRDQRHGLDVYRTLKEQGHTDSDLLIASLLHDSGKAAVAGVRVKLWHRIAFVLLEAGAPWALRRLARGRSGLAALNQHAERGALVAGALGAPVAVVELIRRHEDTNALDERQRLLRIADDSC
;
A
#
# COMPACT_ATOMS: atom_id res chain seq x y z
N MET A 1 -1.22 11.27 -4.02
CA MET A 1 -2.47 10.49 -3.91
C MET A 1 -3.56 11.17 -4.71
N SER A 2 -4.40 10.39 -5.40
CA SER A 2 -5.63 10.91 -6.01
C SER A 2 -6.71 11.14 -4.94
N LYS A 3 -7.79 11.88 -5.28
CA LYS A 3 -8.95 12.03 -4.37
C LYS A 3 -9.58 10.67 -4.03
N ARG A 4 -9.53 9.71 -4.96
CA ARG A 4 -10.02 8.34 -4.73
C ARG A 4 -9.19 7.64 -3.67
N ASP A 5 -7.86 7.70 -3.77
CA ASP A 5 -6.97 7.06 -2.80
C ASP A 5 -7.11 7.69 -1.40
N GLN A 6 -7.34 9.01 -1.32
CA GLN A 6 -7.62 9.70 -0.06
C GLN A 6 -8.95 9.26 0.56
N ARG A 7 -9.99 9.12 -0.27
CA ARG A 7 -11.30 8.64 0.20
C ARG A 7 -11.21 7.19 0.69
N HIS A 8 -10.52 6.35 -0.08
CA HIS A 8 -10.24 4.95 0.28
C HIS A 8 -9.59 4.83 1.66
N GLY A 9 -8.46 5.52 1.89
CA GLY A 9 -7.81 5.49 3.20
C GLY A 9 -8.69 6.00 4.36
N LEU A 10 -9.60 6.94 4.10
CA LEU A 10 -10.57 7.40 5.09
C LEU A 10 -11.67 6.36 5.36
N ASP A 11 -12.11 5.63 4.35
CA ASP A 11 -13.08 4.55 4.49
C ASP A 11 -12.47 3.37 5.28
N VAL A 12 -11.21 3.00 5.02
CA VAL A 12 -10.46 2.01 5.84
C VAL A 12 -10.33 2.47 7.29
N TYR A 13 -9.97 3.74 7.53
CA TYR A 13 -9.93 4.33 8.88
C TYR A 13 -11.27 4.22 9.59
N ARG A 14 -12.37 4.52 8.89
CA ARG A 14 -13.72 4.44 9.46
C ARG A 14 -14.11 3.01 9.79
N THR A 15 -13.86 2.06 8.89
CA THR A 15 -14.12 0.63 9.13
C THR A 15 -13.40 0.16 10.39
N LEU A 16 -12.12 0.52 10.57
CA LEU A 16 -11.36 0.15 11.78
C LEU A 16 -11.90 0.82 13.04
N LYS A 17 -12.32 2.09 12.96
CA LYS A 17 -12.95 2.81 14.07
C LYS A 17 -14.30 2.21 14.47
N GLU A 18 -15.14 1.86 13.50
CA GLU A 18 -16.46 1.25 13.71
C GLU A 18 -16.33 -0.16 14.32
N GLN A 19 -15.25 -0.87 14.01
CA GLN A 19 -14.88 -2.14 14.65
C GLN A 19 -14.30 -1.96 16.08
N GLY A 20 -14.15 -0.73 16.56
CA GLY A 20 -13.71 -0.43 17.92
C GLY A 20 -12.20 -0.35 18.11
N HIS A 21 -11.39 -0.34 17.04
CA HIS A 21 -9.95 -0.23 17.16
C HIS A 21 -9.52 1.19 17.58
N THR A 22 -8.67 1.27 18.61
CA THR A 22 -8.18 2.54 19.20
C THR A 22 -6.68 2.76 19.02
N ASP A 23 -5.98 1.77 18.46
CA ASP A 23 -4.54 1.82 18.20
C ASP A 23 -4.20 2.95 17.22
N SER A 24 -3.45 3.96 17.71
CA SER A 24 -3.10 5.13 16.91
C SER A 24 -2.24 4.80 15.71
N ASP A 25 -1.32 3.84 15.83
CA ASP A 25 -0.41 3.50 14.74
C ASP A 25 -1.16 2.79 13.62
N LEU A 26 -2.08 1.89 13.97
CA LEU A 26 -2.96 1.22 13.01
C LEU A 26 -3.85 2.23 12.24
N LEU A 27 -4.43 3.18 12.96
CA LEU A 27 -5.30 4.20 12.37
C LEU A 27 -4.54 5.23 11.52
N ILE A 28 -3.30 5.58 11.90
CA ILE A 28 -2.45 6.42 11.06
C ILE A 28 -2.01 5.65 9.81
N ALA A 29 -1.64 4.37 9.97
CA ALA A 29 -1.28 3.51 8.85
C ALA A 29 -2.43 3.37 7.85
N SER A 30 -3.68 3.23 8.29
CA SER A 30 -4.83 3.14 7.39
C SER A 30 -5.01 4.39 6.51
N LEU A 31 -4.68 5.58 7.01
CA LEU A 31 -4.74 6.81 6.24
C LEU A 31 -3.60 6.96 5.23
N LEU A 32 -2.45 6.33 5.51
CA LEU A 32 -1.19 6.57 4.79
C LEU A 32 -0.69 5.39 3.96
N HIS A 33 -1.26 4.19 4.10
CA HIS A 33 -0.78 2.97 3.44
C HIS A 33 -0.63 3.12 1.91
N ASP A 34 -1.57 3.85 1.30
CA ASP A 34 -1.61 4.09 -0.14
C ASP A 34 -0.84 5.32 -0.62
N SER A 35 -0.14 6.02 0.28
CA SER A 35 0.63 7.23 -0.07
C SER A 35 1.69 6.98 -1.13
N GLY A 36 2.25 5.77 -1.18
CA GLY A 36 3.26 5.34 -2.15
C GLY A 36 2.73 5.06 -3.56
N LYS A 37 1.39 5.04 -3.78
CA LYS A 37 0.78 4.90 -5.11
C LYS A 37 0.93 6.16 -5.98
N ALA A 38 1.44 7.26 -5.42
CA ALA A 38 1.73 8.48 -6.16
C ALA A 38 2.78 8.24 -7.27
N ALA A 39 2.55 8.81 -8.45
CA ALA A 39 3.38 8.62 -9.63
C ALA A 39 4.86 8.92 -9.35
N VAL A 40 5.74 7.95 -9.62
CA VAL A 40 7.20 8.13 -9.59
C VAL A 40 7.58 9.15 -10.66
N ALA A 41 8.14 10.30 -10.29
CA ALA A 41 8.87 11.25 -11.15
C ALA A 41 8.61 11.12 -12.67
N GLY A 42 7.39 11.46 -13.13
CA GLY A 42 7.01 11.48 -14.56
C GLY A 42 6.38 10.18 -15.11
N VAL A 43 6.39 9.07 -14.39
CA VAL A 43 5.78 7.79 -14.79
C VAL A 43 4.34 7.72 -14.25
N ARG A 44 3.36 8.02 -15.12
CA ARG A 44 1.94 7.75 -14.80
C ARG A 44 1.66 6.25 -14.95
N VAL A 45 1.24 5.60 -13.87
CA VAL A 45 0.75 4.22 -13.90
C VAL A 45 -0.56 4.17 -14.69
N LYS A 46 -0.48 3.75 -15.96
CA LYS A 46 -1.66 3.49 -16.81
C LYS A 46 -2.39 2.20 -16.40
N LEU A 47 -3.67 2.08 -16.75
CA LEU A 47 -4.51 0.90 -16.50
C LEU A 47 -3.87 -0.40 -17.02
N TRP A 48 -3.27 -0.37 -18.22
CA TRP A 48 -2.57 -1.53 -18.77
C TRP A 48 -1.40 -2.02 -17.90
N HIS A 49 -0.72 -1.15 -17.16
CA HIS A 49 0.32 -1.58 -16.22
C HIS A 49 -0.28 -2.34 -15.04
N ARG A 50 -1.47 -1.97 -14.57
CA ARG A 50 -2.19 -2.68 -13.50
C ARG A 50 -2.65 -4.06 -13.99
N ILE A 51 -3.22 -4.13 -15.18
CA ILE A 51 -3.63 -5.41 -15.80
C ILE A 51 -2.41 -6.33 -15.96
N ALA A 52 -1.32 -5.83 -16.53
CA ALA A 52 -0.09 -6.59 -16.69
C ALA A 52 0.51 -7.03 -15.34
N PHE A 53 0.45 -6.18 -14.32
CA PHE A 53 0.93 -6.52 -12.97
C PHE A 53 0.16 -7.70 -12.38
N VAL A 54 -1.19 -7.62 -12.36
CA VAL A 54 -2.06 -8.69 -11.83
C VAL A 54 -1.88 -10.01 -12.57
N LEU A 55 -1.80 -9.97 -13.91
CA LEU A 55 -1.57 -11.18 -14.71
C LEU A 55 -0.20 -11.81 -14.45
N LEU A 56 0.84 -11.00 -14.33
CA LEU A 56 2.20 -11.49 -14.07
C LEU A 56 2.36 -12.00 -12.63
N GLU A 57 1.71 -11.37 -11.66
CA GLU A 57 1.70 -11.81 -10.27
C GLU A 57 1.04 -13.19 -10.14
N ALA A 58 -0.11 -13.40 -10.78
CA ALA A 58 -0.83 -14.66 -10.73
C ALA A 58 -0.19 -15.77 -11.57
N GLY A 59 0.33 -15.46 -12.76
CA GLY A 59 0.78 -16.46 -13.74
C GLY A 59 2.30 -16.64 -13.86
N ALA A 60 3.09 -15.61 -13.55
CA ALA A 60 4.54 -15.62 -13.79
C ALA A 60 5.32 -14.68 -12.83
N PRO A 61 5.32 -14.95 -11.51
CA PRO A 61 5.92 -14.06 -10.51
C PRO A 61 7.43 -13.87 -10.71
N TRP A 62 8.12 -14.83 -11.35
CA TRP A 62 9.52 -14.71 -11.75
C TRP A 62 9.73 -13.64 -12.84
N ALA A 63 8.81 -13.52 -13.79
CA ALA A 63 8.83 -12.50 -14.83
C ALA A 63 8.52 -11.12 -14.24
N LEU A 64 7.58 -11.03 -13.29
CA LEU A 64 7.30 -9.80 -12.57
C LEU A 64 8.55 -9.27 -11.85
N ARG A 65 9.26 -10.12 -11.10
CA ARG A 65 10.53 -9.75 -10.42
C ARG A 65 11.62 -9.25 -11.36
N ARG A 66 11.58 -9.65 -12.63
CA ARG A 66 12.54 -9.21 -13.65
C ARG A 66 12.11 -7.90 -14.31
N LEU A 67 10.82 -7.71 -14.54
CA LEU A 67 10.24 -6.56 -15.27
C LEU A 67 9.90 -5.36 -14.37
N ALA A 68 9.59 -5.60 -13.10
CA ALA A 68 9.29 -4.56 -12.11
C ALA A 68 10.55 -3.92 -11.51
N ARG A 69 11.52 -3.55 -12.38
CA ARG A 69 12.78 -2.89 -12.00
C ARG A 69 12.86 -1.50 -12.63
N GLY A 70 13.69 -0.63 -12.03
CA GLY A 70 13.96 0.71 -12.56
C GLY A 70 12.75 1.66 -12.50
N ARG A 71 12.62 2.53 -13.51
CA ARG A 71 11.55 3.55 -13.60
C ARG A 71 10.43 3.10 -14.54
N SER A 72 9.79 1.95 -14.27
CA SER A 72 8.66 1.43 -15.04
C SER A 72 7.35 1.53 -14.24
N GLY A 73 6.19 1.48 -14.94
CA GLY A 73 4.88 1.43 -14.27
C GLY A 73 4.70 0.15 -13.42
N LEU A 74 5.35 -0.95 -13.80
CA LEU A 74 5.38 -2.20 -13.03
C LEU A 74 6.24 -2.07 -11.77
N ALA A 75 7.42 -1.42 -11.86
CA ALA A 75 8.23 -1.10 -10.69
C ALA A 75 7.53 -0.08 -9.79
N ALA A 76 6.73 0.82 -10.38
CA ALA A 76 5.92 1.75 -9.62
C ALA A 76 4.90 1.02 -8.74
N LEU A 77 4.19 0.04 -9.33
CA LEU A 77 3.27 -0.84 -8.63
C LEU A 77 3.97 -1.75 -7.63
N ASN A 78 5.06 -2.44 -7.98
CA ASN A 78 5.70 -3.39 -7.07
C ASN A 78 6.30 -2.75 -5.80
N GLN A 79 6.69 -1.48 -5.86
CA GLN A 79 7.41 -0.81 -4.77
C GLN A 79 6.54 0.18 -4.00
N HIS A 80 5.23 0.24 -4.25
CA HIS A 80 4.40 1.29 -3.68
C HIS A 80 4.32 1.22 -2.15
N ALA A 81 4.22 0.02 -1.56
CA ALA A 81 4.25 -0.16 -0.11
C ALA A 81 5.58 0.35 0.51
N GLU A 82 6.71 -0.05 -0.07
CA GLU A 82 8.04 0.39 0.38
C GLU A 82 8.24 1.90 0.22
N ARG A 83 7.76 2.49 -0.88
CA ARG A 83 7.80 3.94 -1.09
C ARG A 83 6.89 4.70 -0.14
N GLY A 84 5.69 4.18 0.13
CA GLY A 84 4.77 4.75 1.12
C GLY A 84 5.43 4.81 2.49
N ALA A 85 6.10 3.72 2.89
CA ALA A 85 6.85 3.65 4.14
C ALA A 85 8.01 4.67 4.18
N LEU A 86 8.76 4.82 3.09
CA LEU A 86 9.83 5.82 2.98
C LEU A 86 9.30 7.25 3.11
N VAL A 87 8.19 7.57 2.43
CA VAL A 87 7.57 8.91 2.51
C VAL A 87 7.03 9.17 3.91
N ALA A 88 6.36 8.20 4.52
CA ALA A 88 5.87 8.31 5.89
C ALA A 88 7.01 8.55 6.89
N GLY A 89 8.10 7.78 6.78
CA GLY A 89 9.28 7.95 7.63
C GLY A 89 9.96 9.32 7.43
N ALA A 90 10.09 9.79 6.18
CA ALA A 90 10.65 11.11 5.89
C ALA A 90 9.81 12.27 6.45
N LEU A 91 8.51 12.06 6.64
CA LEU A 91 7.59 13.01 7.26
C LEU A 91 7.49 12.85 8.79
N GLY A 92 8.30 11.98 9.39
CA GLY A 92 8.36 11.79 10.85
C GLY A 92 7.29 10.86 11.41
N ALA A 93 6.68 10.00 10.60
CA ALA A 93 5.75 8.99 11.10
C ALA A 93 6.45 8.02 12.07
N PRO A 94 5.75 7.51 13.10
CA PRO A 94 6.30 6.51 14.02
C PRO A 94 6.81 5.27 13.29
N VAL A 95 7.87 4.63 13.82
CA VAL A 95 8.47 3.42 13.22
C VAL A 95 7.43 2.31 13.04
N ALA A 96 6.52 2.14 13.99
CA ALA A 96 5.44 1.16 13.89
C ALA A 96 4.52 1.43 12.68
N VAL A 97 4.13 2.69 12.44
CA VAL A 97 3.36 3.11 11.27
C VAL A 97 4.12 2.81 9.97
N VAL A 98 5.41 3.12 9.93
CA VAL A 98 6.26 2.87 8.77
C VAL A 98 6.32 1.38 8.42
N GLU A 99 6.47 0.50 9.42
CA GLU A 99 6.45 -0.95 9.21
C GLU A 99 5.08 -1.45 8.75
N LEU A 100 3.99 -0.93 9.33
CA LEU A 100 2.63 -1.28 8.91
C LEU A 100 2.39 -0.93 7.44
N ILE A 101 2.79 0.28 7.02
CA ILE A 101 2.71 0.68 5.61
C ILE A 101 3.59 -0.19 4.72
N ARG A 102 4.81 -0.54 5.16
CA ARG A 102 5.74 -1.34 4.35
C ARG A 102 5.19 -2.74 4.06
N ARG A 103 4.44 -3.33 5.01
CA ARG A 103 4.02 -4.73 4.98
C ARG A 103 2.50 -4.92 4.82
N HIS A 104 1.74 -3.88 4.48
CA HIS A 104 0.28 -3.96 4.43
C HIS A 104 -0.27 -5.01 3.42
N GLU A 105 0.48 -5.30 2.34
CA GLU A 105 0.11 -6.33 1.35
C GLU A 105 0.65 -7.74 1.69
N ASP A 106 1.42 -7.91 2.76
CA ASP A 106 2.00 -9.21 3.11
C ASP A 106 0.90 -10.15 3.64
N THR A 107 0.52 -11.12 2.81
CA THR A 107 -0.51 -12.11 3.14
C THR A 107 -0.10 -13.08 4.25
N ASN A 108 1.21 -13.22 4.52
CA ASN A 108 1.76 -14.08 5.58
C ASN A 108 2.06 -13.33 6.88
N ALA A 109 1.60 -12.08 7.02
CA ALA A 109 1.79 -11.29 8.22
C ALA A 109 1.30 -12.02 9.48
N LEU A 110 2.21 -12.22 10.45
CA LEU A 110 1.91 -12.77 11.77
C LEU A 110 1.44 -11.70 12.77
N ASP A 111 1.64 -10.42 12.44
CA ASP A 111 1.22 -9.29 13.26
C ASP A 111 -0.27 -8.97 13.04
N GLU A 112 -1.05 -8.96 14.12
CA GLU A 112 -2.49 -8.72 14.07
C GLU A 112 -2.81 -7.34 13.49
N ARG A 113 -1.98 -6.32 13.73
CA ARG A 113 -2.19 -4.98 13.16
C ARG A 113 -2.12 -4.99 11.63
N GLN A 114 -1.20 -5.76 11.06
CA GLN A 114 -1.06 -5.93 9.60
C GLN A 114 -2.26 -6.69 9.03
N ARG A 115 -2.72 -7.73 9.73
CA ARG A 115 -3.91 -8.49 9.34
C ARG A 115 -5.17 -7.63 9.36
N LEU A 116 -5.38 -6.84 10.42
CA LEU A 116 -6.54 -5.94 10.55
C LEU A 116 -6.53 -4.86 9.47
N LEU A 117 -5.38 -4.25 9.22
CA LEU A 117 -5.22 -3.24 8.17
C LEU A 117 -5.61 -3.81 6.80
N ARG A 118 -5.13 -5.01 6.46
CA ARG A 118 -5.44 -5.69 5.20
C ARG A 118 -6.92 -6.04 5.07
N ILE A 119 -7.53 -6.61 6.11
CA ILE A 119 -8.96 -6.96 6.09
C ILE A 119 -9.83 -5.72 5.89
N ALA A 120 -9.51 -4.62 6.56
CA ALA A 120 -10.26 -3.37 6.41
C ALA A 120 -10.05 -2.76 5.01
N ASP A 121 -8.85 -2.85 4.46
CA ASP A 121 -8.51 -2.41 3.10
C ASP A 121 -9.30 -3.17 2.02
N ASP A 122 -9.35 -4.50 2.12
CA ASP A 122 -10.09 -5.38 1.22
C ASP A 122 -11.62 -5.19 1.29
N SER A 123 -12.12 -4.58 2.37
CA SER A 123 -13.55 -4.40 2.63
C SER A 123 -14.13 -3.06 2.11
N CYS A 124 -13.29 -2.15 1.59
CA CYS A 124 -13.66 -0.80 1.16
C CYS A 124 -13.56 -0.64 -0.37
#